data_AF-A0A1T0A368-F1
#
_entry.id   AF-A0A1T0A368-F1
#
_cell.length_a   1.000
_cell.length_b   1.000
_cell.length_c   1.000
_cell.angle_alpha   90.00
_cell.angle_beta   90.00
_cell.angle_gamma   90.00
#
_symmetry.space_group_name_H-M   'P 1'
#
loop_
_entity.id
_entity.type
_entity.pdbx_description
1 polymer ?
#
loop_
_entity_poly.entity_id
_entity_poly.type
_entity_poly.pdbx_seq_one_letter_code
_entity_poly.pdbx_strand_id
1 'polypeptide(L)'
;MLNRFIITQNEYLKSYTVAYHRCDYTSYNQPNNPDYINHLKNTFRTADLACLQNACKQLKYNLDNELIYILNQIRTRSPIAVCCVPRSKALSYYHSSQLLFSQCIRDTIANLQSHGYQILDGCNYIVRHTNTKTTHLSKSRYFESNHQNDGDMPYIGITKNTCHFSSDIRHKHILLIDDIYTKSVNVDEDCIQALLDMGATGVTFFAIGKTVDKLQNGSNNARMKAYNQFKHNTFK
;
A
#
# COMPACT_ATOMS: atom_id res chain seq x y z
N MET A 1 -1.75 -12.59 11.18
CA MET A 1 -0.40 -13.06 10.82
C MET A 1 -0.01 -12.35 9.54
N LEU A 2 1.19 -11.78 9.49
CA LEU A 2 1.69 -11.04 8.33
C LEU A 2 2.12 -12.04 7.24
N ASN A 3 1.74 -11.80 5.99
CA ASN A 3 2.05 -12.68 4.87
C ASN A 3 3.23 -12.14 4.07
N ARG A 4 4.30 -12.91 3.93
CA ARG A 4 5.47 -12.55 3.13
C ARG A 4 5.30 -13.00 1.67
N PHE A 5 5.67 -12.14 0.73
CA PHE A 5 5.72 -12.46 -0.69
C PHE A 5 6.89 -11.73 -1.38
N ILE A 6 7.05 -11.97 -2.69
CA ILE A 6 8.04 -11.29 -3.52
C ILE A 6 7.30 -10.55 -4.63
N ILE A 7 7.58 -9.25 -4.78
CA ILE A 7 7.24 -8.50 -5.98
C ILE A 7 8.32 -8.85 -7.01
N THR A 8 7.91 -9.48 -8.11
CA THR A 8 8.82 -9.94 -9.15
C THR A 8 9.19 -8.82 -10.11
N GLN A 9 10.38 -8.92 -10.71
CA GLN A 9 10.82 -8.03 -11.77
C GLN A 9 9.80 -7.97 -12.92
N ASN A 10 9.61 -6.77 -13.47
CA ASN A 10 8.84 -6.51 -14.68
C ASN A 10 9.40 -5.26 -15.40
N GLU A 11 8.66 -4.66 -16.32
CA GLU A 11 9.12 -3.47 -17.05
C GLU A 11 9.26 -2.21 -16.17
N TYR A 12 8.57 -2.15 -15.03
CA TYR A 12 8.56 -1.02 -14.10
C TYR A 12 9.60 -1.17 -12.98
N LEU A 13 9.83 -2.39 -12.52
CA LEU A 13 10.74 -2.73 -11.44
C LEU A 13 11.81 -3.70 -11.94
N LYS A 14 13.08 -3.28 -11.87
CA LYS A 14 14.23 -4.01 -12.45
C LYS A 14 14.80 -5.11 -11.55
N SER A 15 14.35 -5.21 -10.30
CA SER A 15 14.85 -6.18 -9.31
C SER A 15 13.71 -6.76 -8.49
N TYR A 16 13.87 -7.97 -7.95
CA TYR A 16 12.89 -8.48 -6.99
C TYR A 16 12.86 -7.64 -5.71
N THR A 17 11.69 -7.53 -5.09
CA THR A 17 11.51 -6.82 -3.82
C THR A 17 10.82 -7.72 -2.80
N VAL A 18 11.40 -7.82 -1.60
CA VAL A 18 10.76 -8.50 -0.48
C VAL A 18 9.59 -7.66 -0.02
N ALA A 19 8.43 -8.29 0.09
CA ALA A 19 7.19 -7.62 0.39
C ALA A 19 6.37 -8.36 1.44
N TYR A 20 5.51 -7.61 2.12
CA TYR A 20 4.59 -8.13 3.13
C TYR A 20 3.19 -7.58 2.92
N HIS A 21 2.17 -8.34 3.32
CA HIS A 21 0.82 -7.82 3.46
C HIS A 21 0.11 -8.34 4.70
N ARG A 22 -0.78 -7.52 5.27
CA ARG A 22 -1.57 -7.89 6.45
C ARG A 22 -2.66 -8.88 6.08
N CYS A 23 -3.43 -8.61 5.03
CA CYS A 23 -4.52 -9.47 4.60
C CYS A 23 -4.73 -9.46 3.09
N ASP A 24 -5.53 -10.40 2.63
CA ASP A 24 -6.07 -10.40 1.27
C ASP A 24 -7.16 -9.34 1.15
N TYR A 25 -7.16 -8.61 0.03
CA TYR A 25 -8.16 -7.61 -0.32
C TYR A 25 -8.98 -8.13 -1.50
N THR A 26 -10.29 -8.30 -1.31
CA THR A 26 -11.19 -8.81 -2.36
C THR A 26 -11.92 -7.65 -3.04
N SER A 27 -12.75 -6.96 -2.27
CA SER A 27 -13.43 -5.73 -2.65
C SER A 27 -14.03 -5.06 -1.41
N TYR A 28 -14.38 -3.79 -1.53
CA TYR A 28 -15.07 -3.03 -0.49
C TYR A 28 -16.35 -3.73 -0.01
N ASN A 29 -16.61 -3.67 1.31
CA ASN A 29 -17.78 -4.26 1.98
C ASN A 29 -17.86 -5.79 1.92
N GLN A 30 -16.72 -6.47 1.75
CA GLN A 30 -16.65 -7.93 1.87
C GLN A 30 -16.25 -8.35 3.28
N PRO A 31 -16.73 -9.52 3.77
CA PRO A 31 -16.30 -10.04 5.06
C PRO A 31 -14.77 -10.12 5.17
N ASN A 32 -14.23 -9.70 6.31
CA ASN A 32 -12.79 -9.68 6.62
C ASN A 32 -11.93 -8.73 5.76
N ASN A 33 -12.54 -7.89 4.92
CA ASN A 33 -11.81 -6.87 4.17
C ASN A 33 -11.42 -5.70 5.09
N PRO A 34 -10.23 -5.08 4.92
CA PRO A 34 -9.80 -3.97 5.76
C PRO A 34 -10.50 -2.66 5.33
N ASP A 35 -11.83 -2.58 5.50
CA ASP A 35 -12.64 -1.48 4.99
C ASP A 35 -12.34 -0.13 5.64
N TYR A 36 -11.72 -0.14 6.83
CA TYR A 36 -11.15 1.05 7.47
C TYR A 36 -10.19 1.80 6.55
N ILE A 37 -9.51 1.14 5.60
CA ILE A 37 -8.69 1.81 4.59
C ILE A 37 -9.53 2.80 3.76
N ASN A 38 -10.74 2.42 3.35
CA ASN A 38 -11.60 3.28 2.55
C ASN A 38 -12.12 4.46 3.36
N HIS A 39 -12.41 4.24 4.65
CA HIS A 39 -12.75 5.31 5.59
C HIS A 39 -11.58 6.30 5.76
N LEU A 40 -10.33 5.80 5.89
CA LEU A 40 -9.13 6.64 5.99
C LEU A 40 -8.82 7.42 4.70
N LYS A 41 -9.13 6.85 3.53
CA LYS A 41 -9.04 7.57 2.24
C LYS A 41 -10.03 8.73 2.18
N ASN A 42 -11.17 8.61 2.85
CA ASN A 42 -12.25 9.60 2.95
C ASN A 42 -12.50 10.35 1.62
N THR A 43 -12.57 9.60 0.51
CA THR A 43 -12.50 10.18 -0.85
C THR A 43 -13.63 11.17 -1.12
N PHE A 44 -14.83 10.89 -0.60
CA PHE A 44 -16.01 11.74 -0.74
C PHE A 44 -16.19 12.72 0.42
N ARG A 45 -15.29 12.72 1.42
CA ARG A 45 -15.39 13.57 2.62
C ARG A 45 -16.68 13.41 3.42
N THR A 46 -17.31 12.24 3.35
CA THR A 46 -18.58 11.94 4.02
C THR A 46 -18.42 11.23 5.35
N ALA A 47 -17.22 10.72 5.68
CA ALA A 47 -17.00 10.04 6.95
C ALA A 47 -16.92 11.05 8.11
N ASP A 48 -17.66 10.78 9.19
CA ASP A 48 -17.63 11.58 10.40
C ASP A 48 -16.36 11.32 11.25
N LEU A 49 -16.15 12.16 12.26
CA LEU A 49 -14.97 12.08 13.13
C LEU A 49 -14.85 10.74 13.87
N ALA A 50 -15.97 10.19 14.35
CA ALA A 50 -15.97 8.93 15.10
C ALA A 50 -15.58 7.75 14.21
N CYS A 51 -16.09 7.72 12.98
CA CYS A 51 -15.74 6.76 11.95
C CYS A 51 -14.24 6.82 11.62
N LEU A 52 -13.70 8.03 11.41
CA LEU A 52 -12.28 8.24 11.10
C LEU A 52 -11.37 7.83 12.27
N GLN A 53 -11.74 8.19 13.51
CA GLN A 53 -11.01 7.78 14.71
C GLN A 53 -11.02 6.26 14.87
N ASN A 54 -12.17 5.61 14.67
CA ASN A 54 -12.27 4.16 14.72
C ASN A 54 -11.43 3.49 13.62
N ALA A 55 -11.42 4.05 12.41
CA ALA A 55 -10.61 3.54 11.31
C ALA A 55 -9.11 3.62 11.62
N CYS A 56 -8.64 4.72 12.23
CA CYS A 56 -7.25 4.81 12.67
C CYS A 56 -6.91 3.86 13.82
N LYS A 57 -7.82 3.65 14.78
CA LYS A 57 -7.65 2.62 15.82
C LYS A 57 -7.48 1.23 15.20
N GLN A 58 -8.32 0.87 14.23
CA GLN A 58 -8.23 -0.41 13.52
C GLN A 58 -6.92 -0.57 12.74
N LEU A 59 -6.46 0.48 12.06
CA LEU A 59 -5.17 0.46 11.37
C LEU A 59 -4.03 0.21 12.37
N LYS A 60 -3.98 1.00 13.44
CA LYS A 60 -2.89 1.00 14.44
C LYS A 60 -2.88 -0.22 15.35
N TYR A 61 -4.03 -0.89 15.53
CA TYR A 61 -4.16 -2.06 16.43
C TYR A 61 -3.07 -3.13 16.20
N ASN A 62 -2.70 -3.39 14.94
CA ASN A 62 -1.62 -4.32 14.60
C ASN A 62 -0.35 -3.64 14.04
N LEU A 63 -0.42 -2.36 13.67
CA LEU A 63 0.63 -1.73 12.86
C LEU A 63 1.98 -1.73 13.57
N ASP A 64 2.00 -1.46 14.88
CA ASP A 64 3.24 -1.45 15.67
C ASP A 64 3.94 -2.83 15.62
N ASN A 65 3.20 -3.90 15.92
CA ASN A 65 3.74 -5.27 15.90
C ASN A 65 4.17 -5.70 14.50
N GLU A 66 3.43 -5.28 13.47
CA GLU A 66 3.76 -5.57 12.08
C GLU A 66 5.03 -4.86 11.63
N LEU A 67 5.18 -3.57 11.95
CA LEU A 67 6.41 -2.84 11.65
C LEU A 67 7.59 -3.43 12.41
N ILE A 68 7.45 -3.74 13.71
CA ILE A 68 8.51 -4.41 14.48
C ILE A 68 8.93 -5.73 13.81
N TYR A 69 7.96 -6.55 13.42
CA TYR A 69 8.23 -7.81 12.74
C TYR A 69 9.01 -7.59 11.45
N ILE A 70 8.56 -6.67 10.59
CA ILE A 70 9.20 -6.38 9.30
C ILE A 70 10.60 -5.82 9.51
N LEU A 71 10.77 -4.85 10.42
CA LEU A 71 12.07 -4.25 10.74
C LEU A 71 13.08 -5.33 11.16
N ASN A 72 12.66 -6.31 11.95
CA ASN A 72 13.51 -7.45 12.36
C ASN A 72 13.88 -8.38 11.19
N GLN A 73 13.14 -8.36 10.09
CA GLN A 73 13.47 -9.12 8.87
C GLN A 73 14.43 -8.37 7.94
N ILE A 74 14.51 -7.04 8.04
CA ILE A 74 15.36 -6.22 7.17
C ILE A 74 16.82 -6.41 7.58
N ARG A 75 17.61 -7.06 6.72
CA ARG A 75 19.04 -7.25 6.91
C ARG A 75 19.80 -6.16 6.18
N THR A 76 20.01 -5.02 6.84
CA THR A 76 20.74 -3.87 6.29
C THR A 76 21.67 -3.25 7.33
N ARG A 77 22.72 -2.56 6.84
CA ARG A 77 23.57 -1.68 7.66
C ARG A 77 23.21 -0.20 7.52
N SER A 78 22.34 0.13 6.56
CA SER A 78 21.86 1.49 6.34
C SER A 78 20.79 1.86 7.37
N PRO A 79 20.67 3.15 7.71
CA PRO A 79 19.49 3.64 8.43
C PRO A 79 18.20 3.27 7.68
N ILE A 80 17.16 2.91 8.42
CA ILE A 80 15.84 2.58 7.85
C ILE A 80 14.94 3.80 7.94
N ALA A 81 14.37 4.22 6.80
CA ALA A 81 13.30 5.22 6.76
C ALA A 81 11.98 4.56 6.37
N VAL A 82 10.91 4.90 7.08
CA VAL A 82 9.56 4.44 6.77
C VAL A 82 8.87 5.48 5.90
N CYS A 83 8.49 5.10 4.69
CA CYS A 83 7.87 5.98 3.70
C CYS A 83 6.46 5.48 3.35
N CYS A 84 5.62 6.38 2.85
CA CYS A 84 4.32 6.02 2.28
C CYS A 84 4.35 6.21 0.76
N VAL A 85 3.64 5.35 0.03
CA VAL A 85 3.38 5.60 -1.40
C VAL A 85 2.52 6.86 -1.55
N PRO A 86 2.91 7.82 -2.41
CA PRO A 86 2.15 9.04 -2.59
C PRO A 86 0.81 8.77 -3.26
N ARG A 87 -0.28 9.25 -2.61
CA ARG A 87 -1.64 9.23 -3.15
C ARG A 87 -1.71 9.87 -4.54
N SER A 88 -2.70 9.48 -5.34
CA SER A 88 -2.80 9.85 -6.78
C SER A 88 -2.85 11.35 -7.09
N LYS A 89 -3.31 12.21 -6.18
CA LYS A 89 -3.38 13.66 -6.40
C LYS A 89 -2.25 14.39 -5.68
N ALA A 90 -1.94 15.61 -6.14
CA ALA A 90 -0.98 16.47 -5.46
C ALA A 90 -1.40 16.70 -4.00
N LEU A 91 -0.44 16.85 -3.09
CA LEU A 91 -0.72 16.93 -1.65
C LEU A 91 -1.70 18.07 -1.30
N SER A 92 -1.60 19.21 -1.99
CA SER A 92 -2.49 20.38 -1.84
C SER A 92 -3.96 20.11 -2.18
N TYR A 93 -4.24 19.01 -2.91
CA TYR A 93 -5.60 18.61 -3.25
C TYR A 93 -6.34 17.99 -2.05
N TYR A 94 -5.62 17.42 -1.09
CA TYR A 94 -6.22 16.66 0.00
C TYR A 94 -6.48 17.52 1.23
N HIS A 95 -7.67 17.35 1.80
CA HIS A 95 -7.96 17.84 3.15
C HIS A 95 -7.24 16.98 4.20
N SER A 96 -6.94 17.54 5.38
CA SER A 96 -6.27 16.80 6.47
C SER A 96 -6.98 15.50 6.85
N SER A 97 -8.32 15.50 6.83
CA SER A 97 -9.16 14.31 7.08
C SER A 97 -9.07 13.22 6.00
N GLN A 98 -8.34 13.45 4.90
CA GLN A 98 -8.05 12.47 3.84
C GLN A 98 -6.60 11.98 3.86
N LEU A 99 -5.77 12.53 4.77
CA LEU A 99 -4.36 12.18 4.94
C LEU A 99 -4.12 11.30 6.18
N LEU A 100 -5.19 10.75 6.76
CA LEU A 100 -5.15 10.01 8.02
C LEU A 100 -4.37 8.70 7.92
N PHE A 101 -4.29 8.08 6.75
CA PHE A 101 -3.46 6.89 6.56
C PHE A 101 -1.98 7.18 6.85
N SER A 102 -1.41 8.18 6.17
CA SER A 102 -0.03 8.62 6.42
C SER A 102 0.15 9.17 7.82
N GLN A 103 -0.85 9.87 8.38
CA GLN A 103 -0.77 10.36 9.76
C GLN A 103 -0.68 9.20 10.76
N CYS A 104 -1.50 8.17 10.60
CA CYS A 104 -1.50 7.02 11.51
C CYS A 104 -0.21 6.18 11.38
N ILE A 105 0.45 6.19 10.21
CA ILE A 105 1.82 5.66 10.06
C ILE A 105 2.85 6.52 10.81
N ARG A 106 2.81 7.85 10.66
CA ARG A 106 3.71 8.77 11.41
C ARG A 106 3.57 8.61 12.91
N ASP A 107 2.35 8.51 13.41
CA ASP A 107 2.09 8.31 14.84
C ASP A 107 2.70 6.98 15.32
N THR A 108 2.61 5.92 14.52
CA THR A 108 3.23 4.63 14.84
C THR A 108 4.77 4.72 14.78
N ILE A 109 5.35 5.43 13.82
CA ILE A 109 6.81 5.68 13.78
C ILE A 109 7.25 6.39 15.06
N ALA A 110 6.55 7.47 15.45
CA ALA A 110 6.84 8.21 16.67
C ALA A 110 6.71 7.34 17.93
N ASN A 111 5.69 6.48 17.99
CA ASN A 111 5.54 5.51 19.07
C ASN A 111 6.72 4.52 19.12
N LEU A 112 7.15 3.97 17.99
CA LEU A 112 8.30 3.06 17.97
C LEU A 112 9.60 3.77 18.36
N GLN A 113 9.80 5.01 17.91
CA GLN A 113 10.95 5.83 18.31
C GLN A 113 10.98 6.07 19.84
N SER A 114 9.83 6.34 20.46
CA SER A 114 9.76 6.49 21.92
C SER A 114 10.08 5.19 22.69
N HIS A 115 9.98 4.04 22.02
CA HIS A 115 10.38 2.72 22.54
C HIS A 115 11.79 2.31 22.09
N GLY A 116 12.60 3.24 21.56
CA GLY A 116 14.02 3.03 21.25
C GLY A 116 14.32 2.48 19.85
N TYR A 117 13.33 2.36 18.97
CA TYR A 117 13.58 1.94 17.59
C TYR A 117 14.26 3.06 16.78
N GLN A 118 15.41 2.75 16.18
CA GLN A 118 16.17 3.68 15.34
C GLN A 118 15.65 3.68 13.89
N ILE A 119 14.46 4.22 13.69
CA ILE A 119 13.84 4.41 12.38
C ILE A 119 13.57 5.89 12.11
N LEU A 120 13.54 6.29 10.84
CA LEU A 120 13.29 7.66 10.41
C LEU A 120 11.88 7.81 9.83
N ASP A 121 11.23 8.95 10.11
CA ASP A 121 10.00 9.32 9.42
C ASP A 121 10.34 9.86 8.02
N GLY A 122 10.10 9.02 7.00
CA GLY A 122 10.25 9.33 5.60
C GLY A 122 8.91 9.58 4.89
N CYS A 123 7.81 9.79 5.60
CA CYS A 123 6.48 9.91 4.98
C CYS A 123 6.34 11.16 4.08
N ASN A 124 7.30 12.09 4.11
CA ASN A 124 7.39 13.24 3.19
C ASN A 124 8.57 13.13 2.20
N TYR A 125 9.23 11.98 2.10
CA TYR A 125 10.35 11.81 1.18
C TYR A 125 9.92 11.73 -0.28
N ILE A 126 8.66 11.36 -0.53
CA ILE A 126 8.05 11.33 -1.86
C ILE A 126 6.76 12.13 -1.80
N VAL A 127 6.72 13.28 -2.46
CA VAL A 127 5.55 14.18 -2.43
C VAL A 127 5.06 14.42 -3.84
N ARG A 128 3.80 14.06 -4.13
CA ARG A 128 3.20 14.29 -5.44
C ARG A 128 2.93 15.77 -5.69
N HIS A 129 3.40 16.28 -6.82
CA HIS A 129 3.11 17.63 -7.31
C HIS A 129 2.17 17.63 -8.53
N THR A 130 2.10 16.52 -9.26
CA THR A 130 1.23 16.39 -10.45
C THR A 130 0.24 15.24 -10.27
N ASN A 131 -1.03 15.49 -10.57
CA ASN A 131 -2.10 14.51 -10.45
C ASN A 131 -1.89 13.31 -11.40
N THR A 132 -2.31 12.15 -10.93
CA THR A 132 -2.36 10.90 -11.70
C THR A 132 -3.75 10.30 -11.60
N LYS A 133 -4.06 9.39 -12.52
CA LYS A 133 -5.35 8.75 -12.57
C LYS A 133 -5.46 7.66 -11.50
N THR A 134 -6.58 7.63 -10.79
CA THR A 134 -6.93 6.50 -9.93
C THR A 134 -7.40 5.34 -10.80
N THR A 135 -6.73 4.20 -10.70
CA THR A 135 -7.06 3.00 -11.48
C THR A 135 -8.33 2.32 -10.98
N HIS A 136 -8.57 2.33 -9.67
CA HIS A 136 -9.74 1.70 -9.02
C HIS A 136 -11.09 2.40 -9.27
N LEU A 137 -11.08 3.71 -9.56
CA LEU A 137 -12.30 4.52 -9.71
C LEU A 137 -12.54 4.97 -11.16
N SER A 138 -11.71 4.53 -12.10
CA SER A 138 -11.77 4.86 -13.52
C SER A 138 -13.10 4.52 -14.21
N LYS A 139 -13.95 3.68 -13.58
CA LYS A 139 -15.28 3.27 -14.09
C LYS A 139 -16.46 3.82 -13.27
N SER A 140 -16.20 4.71 -12.31
CA SER A 140 -17.25 5.30 -11.48
C SER A 140 -17.86 6.51 -12.19
N ARG A 141 -19.17 6.43 -12.50
CA ARG A 141 -19.98 7.53 -13.07
C ARG A 141 -19.90 8.83 -12.27
N TYR A 142 -19.53 8.76 -10.99
CA TYR A 142 -19.35 9.93 -10.11
C TYR A 142 -18.14 10.79 -10.49
N PHE A 143 -17.08 10.20 -11.04
CA PHE A 143 -15.87 10.94 -11.43
C PHE A 143 -15.99 11.56 -12.84
N GLU A 144 -16.85 11.02 -13.70
CA GLU A 144 -17.16 11.58 -15.02
C GLU A 144 -17.88 12.93 -14.91
N SER A 145 -18.74 13.12 -13.91
CA SER A 145 -19.47 14.39 -13.74
C SER A 145 -18.66 15.48 -13.03
N ASN A 146 -17.63 15.12 -12.25
CA ASN A 146 -16.93 16.05 -11.35
C ASN A 146 -15.47 16.37 -11.75
N HIS A 147 -14.96 15.91 -12.89
CA HIS A 147 -13.58 16.15 -13.37
C HIS A 147 -12.45 15.69 -12.41
N GLN A 148 -12.73 14.85 -11.40
CA GLN A 148 -11.78 14.54 -10.31
C GLN A 148 -10.80 13.38 -10.60
N ASN A 149 -10.87 12.76 -11.78
CA ASN A 149 -9.96 11.68 -12.19
C ASN A 149 -9.05 12.10 -13.36
N ASP A 150 -8.48 13.30 -13.23
CA ASP A 150 -7.47 13.86 -14.12
C ASP A 150 -6.09 13.21 -13.95
N GLY A 151 -5.19 13.52 -14.89
CA GLY A 151 -3.81 13.03 -14.92
C GLY A 151 -3.62 11.73 -15.69
N ASP A 152 -2.36 11.32 -15.80
CA ASP A 152 -1.97 10.19 -16.62
C ASP A 152 -2.29 8.84 -15.96
N MET A 153 -2.55 7.84 -16.81
CA MET A 153 -2.56 6.43 -16.41
C MET A 153 -1.15 5.97 -16.02
N PRO A 154 -0.99 4.92 -15.20
CA PRO A 154 0.33 4.39 -14.87
C PRO A 154 1.17 4.10 -16.11
N TYR A 155 2.42 4.59 -16.10
CA TYR A 155 3.45 4.34 -17.10
C TYR A 155 4.82 4.32 -16.42
N ILE A 156 5.83 3.74 -17.08
CA ILE A 156 7.19 3.62 -16.51
C ILE A 156 7.80 5.00 -16.30
N GLY A 157 8.16 5.31 -15.06
CA GLY A 157 8.69 6.60 -14.62
C GLY A 157 7.65 7.59 -14.14
N ILE A 158 6.36 7.23 -14.06
CA ILE A 158 5.30 8.14 -13.62
C ILE A 158 5.60 8.74 -12.23
N THR A 159 6.12 7.96 -11.29
CA THR A 159 6.46 8.44 -9.94
C THR A 159 7.56 9.48 -10.01
N LYS A 160 8.60 9.26 -10.82
CA LYS A 160 9.68 10.25 -11.01
C LYS A 160 9.21 11.54 -11.67
N ASN A 161 8.27 11.43 -12.61
CA ASN A 161 7.77 12.57 -13.37
C ASN A 161 6.75 13.42 -12.60
N THR A 162 6.15 12.86 -11.54
CA THR A 162 5.00 13.49 -10.85
C THR A 162 5.23 13.71 -9.36
N CYS A 163 6.39 13.33 -8.83
CA CYS A 163 6.76 13.51 -7.43
C CYS A 163 8.09 14.26 -7.25
N HIS A 164 8.15 15.04 -6.18
CA HIS A 164 9.40 15.53 -5.61
C HIS A 164 9.97 14.47 -4.68
N PHE A 165 11.29 14.34 -4.68
CA PHE A 165 12.05 13.40 -3.87
C PHE A 165 12.96 14.14 -2.90
N SER A 166 12.96 13.74 -1.64
CA SER A 166 13.93 14.24 -0.66
C SER A 166 15.33 13.68 -0.96
N SER A 167 16.36 14.52 -0.84
CA SER A 167 17.76 14.07 -0.86
C SER A 167 18.06 13.05 0.24
N ASP A 168 17.26 13.03 1.31
CA ASP A 168 17.42 12.09 2.42
C ASP A 168 17.13 10.65 2.06
N ILE A 169 16.57 10.34 0.88
CA ILE A 169 16.42 8.93 0.44
C ILE A 169 17.78 8.25 0.30
N ARG A 170 18.82 9.02 -0.07
CA ARG A 170 20.15 8.48 -0.36
C ARG A 170 20.74 7.74 0.84
N HIS A 171 21.34 6.58 0.55
CA HIS A 171 22.05 5.73 1.51
C HIS A 171 21.18 5.11 2.62
N LYS A 172 19.84 5.17 2.48
CA LYS A 172 18.88 4.56 3.41
C LYS A 172 18.23 3.33 2.81
N HIS A 173 17.86 2.39 3.67
CA HIS A 173 16.93 1.34 3.31
C HIS A 173 15.51 1.86 3.54
N ILE A 174 14.62 1.71 2.56
CA ILE A 174 13.26 2.24 2.67
C ILE A 174 12.30 1.10 3.00
N LEU A 175 11.55 1.24 4.09
CA LEU A 175 10.32 0.49 4.30
C LEU A 175 9.17 1.30 3.68
N LEU A 176 8.75 0.91 2.48
CA LEU A 176 7.70 1.58 1.72
C LEU A 176 6.35 0.95 2.05
N ILE A 177 5.40 1.76 2.50
CA ILE A 177 4.06 1.34 2.90
C ILE A 177 3.02 1.86 1.93
N ASP A 178 2.13 0.99 1.46
CA ASP A 178 0.92 1.39 0.74
C ASP A 178 -0.35 0.86 1.41
N ASP A 179 -1.48 1.44 1.03
CA ASP A 179 -2.77 0.97 1.48
C ASP A 179 -3.15 -0.39 0.86
N ILE A 180 -3.03 -0.54 -0.46
CA ILE A 180 -3.45 -1.75 -1.19
C ILE A 180 -2.50 -2.02 -2.36
N TYR A 181 -1.77 -3.14 -2.27
CA TYR A 181 -1.01 -3.65 -3.41
C TYR A 181 -1.93 -4.37 -4.39
N THR A 182 -1.92 -3.92 -5.65
CA THR A 182 -2.59 -4.59 -6.76
C THR A 182 -1.59 -4.98 -7.83
N LYS A 183 -1.39 -6.30 -8.00
CA LYS A 183 -0.53 -6.82 -9.07
C LYS A 183 -1.01 -6.30 -10.43
N SER A 184 -0.07 -6.02 -11.33
CA SER A 184 -0.29 -5.47 -12.69
C SER A 184 -0.78 -4.02 -12.80
N VAL A 185 -1.05 -3.32 -11.69
CA VAL A 185 -1.27 -1.86 -11.73
C VAL A 185 0.06 -1.10 -11.86
N ASN A 186 1.14 -1.69 -11.32
CA ASN A 186 2.53 -1.24 -11.46
C ASN A 186 2.86 0.14 -10.84
N VAL A 187 1.97 0.72 -10.04
CA VAL A 187 2.24 1.98 -9.32
C VAL A 187 3.25 1.75 -8.20
N ASP A 188 3.09 0.66 -7.45
CA ASP A 188 4.02 0.30 -6.37
C ASP A 188 5.39 -0.08 -6.93
N GLU A 189 5.41 -0.91 -7.99
CA GLU A 189 6.62 -1.29 -8.72
C GLU A 189 7.39 -0.06 -9.22
N ASP A 190 6.71 0.90 -9.84
CA ASP A 190 7.31 2.15 -10.30
C ASP A 190 7.87 3.00 -9.15
N CYS A 191 7.13 3.10 -8.05
CA CYS A 191 7.55 3.85 -6.87
C CYS A 191 8.79 3.23 -6.20
N ILE A 192 8.81 1.89 -6.09
CA ILE A 192 9.98 1.15 -5.61
C ILE A 192 11.19 1.44 -6.51
N GLN A 193 11.02 1.36 -7.83
CA GLN A 193 12.11 1.64 -8.76
C GLN A 193 12.59 3.09 -8.67
N ALA A 194 11.68 4.05 -8.50
CA ALA A 194 12.04 5.45 -8.33
C ALA A 194 12.90 5.68 -7.08
N LEU A 195 12.57 5.03 -5.95
CA LEU A 195 13.39 5.10 -4.73
C LEU A 195 14.79 4.53 -4.91
N LEU A 196 14.91 3.41 -5.61
CA LEU A 196 16.21 2.80 -5.95
C LEU A 196 17.02 3.73 -6.86
N ASP A 197 16.40 4.32 -7.87
CA ASP A 197 17.03 5.30 -8.77
C ASP A 197 17.50 6.56 -8.02
N MET A 198 16.82 6.94 -6.93
CA MET A 198 17.20 8.06 -6.06
C MET A 198 18.29 7.72 -5.04
N GLY A 199 18.82 6.49 -5.06
CA GLY A 199 19.96 6.08 -4.24
C GLY A 199 19.60 5.45 -2.90
N ALA A 200 18.38 4.94 -2.74
CA ALA A 200 18.07 4.00 -1.67
C ALA A 200 18.96 2.76 -1.78
N THR A 201 19.46 2.23 -0.66
CA THR A 201 20.29 1.01 -0.66
C THR A 201 19.47 -0.27 -0.82
N GLY A 202 18.17 -0.18 -0.55
CA GLY A 202 17.20 -1.24 -0.71
C GLY A 202 15.80 -0.75 -0.37
N VAL A 203 14.80 -1.50 -0.81
CA VAL A 203 13.40 -1.25 -0.49
C VAL A 203 12.77 -2.55 0.00
N THR A 204 12.08 -2.48 1.13
CA THR A 204 11.14 -3.50 1.59
C THR A 204 9.75 -2.92 1.47
N PHE A 205 8.81 -3.66 0.87
CA PHE A 205 7.46 -3.18 0.66
C PHE A 205 6.47 -3.78 1.69
N PHE A 206 5.49 -2.99 2.11
CA PHE A 206 4.42 -3.45 2.98
C PHE A 206 3.08 -2.84 2.54
N ALA A 207 2.06 -3.68 2.33
CA ALA A 207 0.71 -3.20 2.10
C ALA A 207 -0.27 -3.69 3.18
N ILE A 208 -1.27 -2.90 3.51
CA ILE A 208 -2.33 -3.37 4.41
C ILE A 208 -3.16 -4.45 3.70
N GLY A 209 -3.65 -4.14 2.50
CA GLY A 209 -4.32 -5.11 1.64
C GLY A 209 -3.43 -5.56 0.48
N LYS A 210 -3.54 -6.82 0.09
CA LYS A 210 -3.05 -7.30 -1.21
C LYS A 210 -4.20 -7.89 -2.00
N THR A 211 -4.43 -7.41 -3.22
CA THR A 211 -5.53 -7.96 -4.02
C THR A 211 -5.31 -9.42 -4.35
N VAL A 212 -6.37 -10.22 -4.26
CA VAL A 212 -6.35 -11.61 -4.71
C VAL A 212 -6.61 -11.68 -6.21
N ASP A 213 -5.71 -12.30 -6.97
CA ASP A 213 -5.92 -12.53 -8.39
C ASP A 213 -7.16 -13.41 -8.57
N LYS A 214 -8.11 -13.00 -9.43
CA LYS A 214 -9.32 -13.81 -9.75
C LYS A 214 -8.98 -15.23 -10.22
N LEU A 215 -7.77 -15.45 -10.76
CA LEU A 215 -7.27 -16.75 -11.20
C LEU A 215 -7.08 -17.74 -10.03
N GLN A 216 -6.72 -17.27 -8.82
CA GLN A 216 -6.62 -18.14 -7.64
C GLN A 216 -8.01 -18.54 -7.11
N ASN A 217 -9.00 -17.64 -7.20
CA ASN A 217 -10.38 -17.96 -6.82
C ASN A 217 -11.02 -19.00 -7.76
N GLY A 218 -10.71 -18.96 -9.06
CA GLY A 218 -11.13 -20.01 -10.01
C GLY A 218 -10.51 -21.37 -9.69
N SER A 219 -9.22 -21.38 -9.33
CA SER A 219 -8.45 -22.59 -9.04
C SER A 219 -8.83 -23.24 -7.70
N ASN A 220 -9.09 -22.42 -6.67
CA ASN A 220 -9.56 -22.88 -5.37
C ASN A 220 -11.00 -23.39 -5.43
N ASN A 221 -11.88 -22.75 -6.20
CA ASN A 221 -13.22 -23.27 -6.45
C ASN A 221 -13.21 -24.57 -7.25
N ALA A 222 -12.30 -24.72 -8.22
CA ALA A 222 -12.13 -25.96 -8.97
C ALA A 222 -11.63 -27.10 -8.07
N ARG A 223 -10.65 -26.83 -7.19
CA ARG A 223 -10.16 -27.80 -6.20
C ARG A 223 -11.23 -28.18 -5.16
N MET A 224 -12.01 -27.22 -4.68
CA MET A 224 -13.11 -27.48 -3.73
C MET A 224 -14.23 -28.29 -4.38
N LYS A 225 -14.58 -28.00 -5.65
CA LYS A 225 -15.52 -28.81 -6.45
C LYS A 225 -15.00 -30.22 -6.68
N ALA A 226 -13.73 -30.39 -7.04
CA ALA A 226 -13.10 -31.70 -7.22
C ALA A 226 -13.07 -32.51 -5.91
N TYR A 227 -12.77 -31.88 -4.78
CA TYR A 227 -12.80 -32.52 -3.46
C TYR A 227 -14.21 -32.96 -3.04
N ASN A 228 -15.22 -32.11 -3.26
CA ASN A 228 -16.61 -32.46 -2.96
C ASN A 228 -17.16 -33.55 -3.90
N GLN A 229 -16.75 -33.55 -5.17
CA GLN A 229 -17.09 -34.59 -6.13
C GLN A 229 -16.42 -35.93 -5.79
N PHE A 230 -15.16 -35.90 -5.33
CA PHE A 230 -14.46 -37.07 -4.81
C PHE A 230 -15.18 -37.64 -3.57
N LYS A 231 -15.51 -36.81 -2.58
CA LYS A 231 -16.31 -37.26 -1.41
C LYS A 231 -17.64 -37.90 -1.81
N HIS A 232 -18.32 -37.36 -2.82
CA HIS A 232 -19.64 -37.89 -3.20
C HIS A 232 -19.57 -39.25 -3.89
N ASN A 233 -18.45 -39.57 -4.54
CA ASN A 233 -18.22 -40.83 -5.25
C ASN A 233 -17.58 -41.93 -4.38
N THR A 234 -16.90 -41.56 -3.29
CA THR A 234 -16.19 -42.52 -2.42
C THR A 234 -17.06 -43.05 -1.27
N PHE A 235 -18.21 -42.42 -1.00
CA PHE A 235 -19.13 -42.80 0.10
C PHE A 235 -20.53 -43.19 -0.39
N LYS A 236 -20.61 -43.89 -1.53
CA LYS A 236 -21.79 -44.67 -1.93
C LYS A 236 -21.46 -46.15 -1.91
#